data_AF-A0A937WBA5-F1
#
_entry.id   AF-A0A937WBA5-F1
#
_cell.length_a   1.000
_cell.length_b   1.000
_cell.length_c   1.000
_cell.angle_alpha   90.00
_cell.angle_beta   90.00
_cell.angle_gamma   90.00
#
_symmetry.space_group_name_H-M   'P 1'
#
loop_
_entity.id
_entity.type
_entity.pdbx_description
1 polymer ?
#
loop_
_entity_poly.entity_id
_entity_poly.type
_entity_poly.pdbx_seq_one_letter_code
_entity_poly.pdbx_strand_id
1 'polypeptide(L)'
;MRVIVIHREKEVIQMPITPRLVVELYADPYYRGRRVTLIDSVADTAEIGAHDTTSSIKIYRGPGFNTAPNYKAIFYEHPRFQGRKLTLSPGYYPNIHEIPYNFGDVISSVSLTPAANPTPPEYGAIPVIIEAFQDTEFQGQKSIILRDVSNMADIGMENIISSIRIYRGPHFPFNGCEVIFYENLNFEGNRMTISLDNREYSKEIANLHGKERFGDIISSIKIAPMGNFNILVVVGDKSTTEPAILESLSSVEGNKFSYTTVKINSNADNRGDPYNAIPLSSVDLSQFDIIWFTWNAIGHDAEYFVEDAEEAIKDFVKKGGVVWASAMDDNNNKESGQPWRGGWLPIDRHPIVVKNSDDVDVDVTDEGKKTGIFTWPHKIDLNALTTDDHWITQDRAYEIFARRKDDKDPISVQLRWGDGYYVTFAMDTRDAIKSQTSKTFMENILCYLASLAWQTSPRQPLKSKYNK
;
A
#
# COMPACT_ATOMS: atom_id res chain seq x y z
N MET A 1 40.89 -32.33 57.59
CA MET A 1 39.94 -33.20 56.86
C MET A 1 39.32 -32.35 55.76
N ARG A 2 39.78 -32.50 54.51
CA ARG A 2 39.28 -31.72 53.36
C ARG A 2 37.98 -32.35 52.87
N VAL A 3 36.88 -31.61 52.94
CA VAL A 3 35.61 -32.02 52.34
C VAL A 3 35.53 -31.36 50.97
N ILE A 4 35.51 -32.20 49.93
CA ILE A 4 35.34 -31.83 48.53
C ILE A 4 33.84 -31.60 48.31
N VAL A 5 33.47 -30.37 47.95
CA VAL A 5 32.12 -30.05 47.46
C VAL A 5 32.17 -30.12 45.94
N ILE A 6 31.57 -31.15 45.35
CA ILE A 6 31.39 -31.27 43.91
C ILE A 6 30.24 -30.35 43.51
N HIS A 7 30.56 -29.20 42.89
CA HIS A 7 29.58 -28.39 42.16
C HIS A 7 29.26 -29.10 40.84
N ARG A 8 28.03 -29.60 40.70
CA ARG A 8 27.50 -30.01 39.39
C ARG A 8 27.16 -28.74 38.60
N GLU A 9 27.90 -28.50 37.53
CA GLU A 9 27.53 -27.51 36.52
C GLU A 9 26.14 -27.86 35.95
N LYS A 10 25.26 -26.86 35.89
CA LYS A 10 24.00 -26.97 35.16
C LYS A 10 24.34 -26.98 33.66
N GLU A 11 24.09 -28.10 33.00
CA GLU A 11 23.90 -28.13 31.55
C GLU A 11 22.82 -27.11 31.18
N VAL A 12 23.20 -26.07 30.45
CA VAL A 12 22.25 -25.21 29.75
C VAL A 12 21.73 -26.04 28.57
N ILE A 13 20.52 -26.59 28.72
CA ILE A 13 19.79 -27.19 27.62
C ILE A 13 19.45 -26.04 26.65
N GLN A 14 20.26 -25.87 25.62
CA GLN A 14 19.96 -24.98 24.51
C GLN A 14 18.72 -25.53 23.81
N MET A 15 17.56 -24.91 24.05
CA MET A 15 16.33 -25.28 23.35
C MET A 15 16.59 -25.22 21.84
N PRO A 16 16.13 -26.20 21.06
CA PRO A 16 16.31 -26.17 19.61
C PRO A 16 15.68 -24.89 19.07
N ILE A 17 16.52 -24.02 18.49
CA ILE A 17 16.07 -22.81 17.81
C ILE A 17 15.11 -23.28 16.73
N THR A 18 13.82 -23.00 16.90
CA THR A 18 12.84 -23.30 15.87
C THR A 18 12.99 -22.21 14.81
N PRO A 19 13.57 -22.49 13.64
CA PRO A 19 13.90 -21.44 12.69
C PRO A 19 12.61 -20.84 12.16
N ARG A 20 12.58 -19.51 12.08
CA ARG A 20 11.42 -18.77 11.56
C ARG A 20 11.50 -18.65 10.05
N LEU A 21 12.70 -18.52 9.50
CA LEU A 21 12.98 -18.58 8.08
C LEU A 21 14.05 -19.63 7.81
N VAL A 22 13.97 -20.26 6.64
CA VAL A 22 15.07 -21.04 6.06
C VAL A 22 15.41 -20.38 4.74
N VAL A 23 16.63 -19.87 4.61
CA VAL A 23 17.07 -19.13 3.43
C VAL A 23 18.14 -19.94 2.71
N GLU A 24 17.98 -20.12 1.40
CA GLU A 24 18.97 -20.72 0.52
C GLU A 24 19.54 -19.66 -0.42
N LEU A 25 20.86 -19.50 -0.42
CA LEU A 25 21.63 -18.65 -1.32
C LEU A 25 22.27 -19.50 -2.41
N TYR A 26 22.20 -19.05 -3.65
CA TYR A 26 22.74 -19.75 -4.81
C TYR A 26 23.70 -18.84 -5.57
N ALA A 27 24.85 -19.40 -5.96
CA ALA A 27 25.92 -18.66 -6.62
C ALA A 27 25.56 -18.21 -8.05
N ASP A 28 24.66 -18.93 -8.71
CA ASP A 28 24.22 -18.61 -10.07
C ASP A 28 22.72 -18.25 -10.10
N PRO A 29 22.24 -17.53 -11.13
CA PRO A 29 20.82 -17.36 -11.38
C PRO A 29 20.08 -18.69 -11.55
N TYR A 30 18.76 -18.65 -11.32
CA TYR A 30 17.82 -19.76 -11.40
C TYR A 30 18.17 -20.95 -10.51
N TYR A 31 18.68 -20.67 -9.31
CA TYR A 31 18.96 -21.64 -8.24
C TYR A 31 20.01 -22.68 -8.63
N ARG A 32 21.03 -22.26 -9.37
CA ARG A 32 22.13 -23.10 -9.83
C ARG A 32 23.41 -22.76 -9.07
N GLY A 33 24.45 -23.54 -9.34
CA GLY A 33 25.76 -23.35 -8.74
C GLY A 33 25.81 -23.76 -7.28
N ARG A 34 26.82 -23.23 -6.58
CA ARG A 34 27.05 -23.49 -5.15
C ARG A 34 25.87 -22.96 -4.34
N ARG A 35 25.38 -23.78 -3.41
CA ARG A 35 24.27 -23.46 -2.50
C ARG A 35 24.75 -23.36 -1.05
N VAL A 36 24.28 -22.34 -0.34
CA VAL A 36 24.43 -22.20 1.11
C VAL A 36 23.05 -22.03 1.76
N THR A 37 22.82 -22.68 2.90
CA THR A 37 21.56 -22.59 3.64
C THR A 37 21.81 -21.92 4.99
N LEU A 38 20.97 -20.94 5.34
CA LEU A 38 21.03 -20.21 6.61
C LEU A 38 19.66 -20.21 7.29
N ILE A 39 19.69 -20.33 8.62
CA ILE A 39 18.50 -20.37 9.49
C ILE A 39 18.56 -19.32 10.61
N ASP A 40 19.65 -18.57 10.66
CA ASP A 40 19.90 -17.45 11.58
C ASP A 40 20.64 -16.33 10.83
N SER A 41 20.78 -15.17 11.47
CA SER A 41 21.52 -14.02 10.94
C SER A 41 23.02 -14.32 10.83
N VAL A 42 23.65 -13.84 9.77
CA VAL A 42 25.08 -14.01 9.47
C VAL A 42 25.70 -12.63 9.29
N ALA A 43 26.61 -12.26 10.20
CA ALA A 43 27.24 -10.95 10.17
C ALA A 43 28.33 -10.81 9.09
N ASP A 44 28.85 -11.91 8.55
CA ASP A 44 29.81 -11.92 7.44
C ASP A 44 29.62 -13.17 6.59
N THR A 45 29.17 -13.01 5.34
CA THR A 45 28.93 -14.15 4.44
C THR A 45 30.21 -14.83 3.96
N ALA A 46 31.39 -14.25 4.19
CA ALA A 46 32.66 -14.91 3.92
C ALA A 46 32.83 -16.16 4.80
N GLU A 47 32.31 -16.14 6.04
CA GLU A 47 32.36 -17.25 7.00
C GLU A 47 31.60 -18.49 6.49
N ILE A 48 30.62 -18.29 5.61
CA ILE A 48 29.81 -19.36 5.00
C ILE A 48 30.12 -19.58 3.52
N GLY A 49 31.13 -18.88 2.98
CA GLY A 49 31.56 -18.99 1.58
C GLY A 49 30.52 -18.52 0.57
N ALA A 50 29.75 -17.48 0.90
CA ALA A 50 28.73 -16.86 0.04
C ALA A 50 28.95 -15.35 -0.18
N HIS A 51 30.14 -14.83 0.17
CA HIS A 51 30.51 -13.42 0.05
C HIS A 51 30.55 -12.98 -1.40
N ASP A 52 29.73 -11.99 -1.74
CA ASP A 52 29.71 -11.32 -3.05
C ASP A 52 29.63 -12.32 -4.22
N THR A 53 28.85 -13.38 -4.02
CA THR A 53 28.63 -14.44 -5.03
C THR A 53 27.17 -14.79 -5.22
N THR A 54 26.25 -14.23 -4.44
CA THR A 54 24.85 -14.69 -4.44
C THR A 54 24.07 -14.05 -5.58
N SER A 55 23.60 -14.88 -6.51
CA SER A 55 22.83 -14.46 -7.69
C SER A 55 21.35 -14.84 -7.65
N SER A 56 20.95 -15.84 -6.85
CA SER A 56 19.55 -16.20 -6.65
C SER A 56 19.25 -16.72 -5.24
N ILE A 57 18.02 -16.56 -4.77
CA ILE A 57 17.65 -16.75 -3.36
C ILE A 57 16.31 -17.50 -3.25
N LYS A 58 16.21 -18.44 -2.30
CA LYS A 58 14.92 -19.00 -1.86
C LYS A 58 14.73 -18.74 -0.38
N ILE A 59 13.52 -18.33 0.02
CA ILE A 59 13.18 -18.05 1.42
C ILE A 59 11.92 -18.83 1.77
N TYR A 60 12.09 -19.83 2.63
CA TYR A 60 11.01 -20.67 3.12
C TYR A 60 10.54 -20.19 4.50
N ARG A 61 9.23 -20.37 4.76
CA ARG A 61 8.68 -20.26 6.11
C ARG A 61 9.20 -21.44 6.93
N GLY A 62 9.95 -21.16 7.99
CA GLY A 62 10.36 -22.17 8.94
C GLY A 62 9.24 -22.53 9.93
N PRO A 63 9.39 -23.59 10.73
CA PRO A 63 8.33 -24.05 11.65
C PRO A 63 7.92 -22.98 12.69
N GLY A 64 8.80 -22.01 12.99
CA GLY A 64 8.52 -20.92 13.92
C GLY A 64 7.78 -19.72 13.31
N PHE A 65 7.58 -19.69 11.99
CA PHE A 65 7.10 -18.50 11.27
C PHE A 65 5.72 -18.01 11.74
N ASN A 66 4.80 -18.94 12.04
CA ASN A 66 3.41 -18.61 12.42
C ASN A 66 3.31 -17.79 13.73
N THR A 67 4.34 -17.82 14.57
CA THR A 67 4.40 -17.05 15.82
C THR A 67 4.88 -15.61 15.62
N ALA A 68 5.42 -15.29 14.44
CA ALA A 68 5.89 -13.96 14.06
C ALA A 68 5.84 -13.81 12.52
N PRO A 69 4.65 -13.64 11.91
CA PRO A 69 4.45 -13.69 10.46
C PRO A 69 5.15 -12.56 9.68
N ASN A 70 5.73 -11.58 10.38
CA ASN A 70 6.44 -10.43 9.81
C ASN A 70 7.97 -10.61 9.76
N TYR A 71 8.48 -11.83 9.95
CA TYR A 71 9.91 -12.12 9.79
C TYR A 71 10.33 -11.98 8.32
N LYS A 72 11.38 -11.20 8.07
CA LYS A 72 11.99 -11.00 6.74
C LYS A 72 13.48 -11.32 6.78
N ALA A 73 14.06 -11.61 5.60
CA ALA A 73 15.51 -11.67 5.43
C ALA A 73 16.01 -10.35 4.83
N ILE A 74 16.98 -9.70 5.47
CA ILE A 74 17.64 -8.50 4.96
C ILE A 74 19.04 -8.89 4.51
N PHE A 75 19.34 -8.66 3.24
CA PHE A 75 20.66 -8.82 2.63
C PHE A 75 21.34 -7.46 2.58
N TYR A 76 22.61 -7.41 2.96
CA TYR A 76 23.38 -6.19 3.08
C TYR A 76 24.61 -6.24 2.18
N GLU A 77 24.91 -5.11 1.56
CA GLU A 77 26.06 -4.93 0.68
C GLU A 77 27.41 -5.05 1.40
N HIS A 78 27.44 -4.80 2.71
CA HIS A 78 28.67 -4.86 3.50
C HIS A 78 28.52 -5.80 4.70
N PRO A 79 29.64 -6.30 5.26
CA PRO A 79 29.62 -7.06 6.50
C PRO A 79 29.02 -6.26 7.67
N ARG A 80 28.58 -6.96 8.70
CA ARG A 80 28.00 -6.44 9.95
C ARG A 80 26.76 -5.57 9.72
N PHE A 81 25.93 -5.95 8.75
CA PHE A 81 24.62 -5.37 8.46
C PHE A 81 24.68 -3.90 7.98
N GLN A 82 25.63 -3.59 7.08
CA GLN A 82 25.89 -2.24 6.59
C GLN A 82 25.71 -2.12 5.06
N GLY A 83 25.70 -0.89 4.54
CA GLY A 83 25.59 -0.62 3.11
C GLY A 83 24.15 -0.66 2.58
N ARG A 84 24.00 -0.77 1.25
CA ARG A 84 22.67 -0.94 0.63
C ARG A 84 22.01 -2.23 1.15
N LYS A 85 20.67 -2.23 1.19
CA LYS A 85 19.88 -3.33 1.74
C LYS A 85 18.83 -3.85 0.76
N LEU A 86 18.71 -5.17 0.68
CA LEU A 86 17.65 -5.88 0.00
C LEU A 86 16.87 -6.71 1.03
N THR A 87 15.67 -6.28 1.40
CA THR A 87 14.82 -6.99 2.36
C THR A 87 13.76 -7.79 1.61
N LEU A 88 13.80 -9.11 1.74
CA LEU A 88 12.94 -10.05 1.04
C LEU A 88 12.02 -10.81 2.02
N SER A 89 10.79 -11.03 1.57
CA SER A 89 9.81 -11.90 2.21
C SER A 89 10.05 -13.38 1.87
N PRO A 90 9.36 -14.34 2.52
CA PRO A 90 9.30 -15.70 2.01
C PRO A 90 8.87 -15.74 0.54
N GLY A 91 9.64 -16.41 -0.30
CA GLY A 91 9.51 -16.35 -1.76
C GLY A 91 10.70 -16.97 -2.51
N TYR A 92 10.63 -16.87 -3.83
CA TYR A 92 11.62 -17.43 -4.76
C TYR A 92 12.13 -16.32 -5.68
N TYR A 93 13.43 -16.08 -5.65
CA TYR A 93 14.11 -14.94 -6.26
C TYR A 93 15.12 -15.46 -7.27
N PRO A 94 14.71 -15.72 -8.54
CA PRO A 94 15.52 -16.49 -9.48
C PRO A 94 16.71 -15.69 -10.03
N ASN A 95 16.67 -14.37 -10.00
CA ASN A 95 17.80 -13.53 -10.39
C ASN A 95 17.72 -12.19 -9.65
N ILE A 96 18.71 -11.89 -8.80
CA ILE A 96 18.76 -10.62 -8.05
C ILE A 96 19.60 -9.53 -8.74
N HIS A 97 20.20 -9.86 -9.88
CA HIS A 97 20.88 -8.89 -10.75
C HIS A 97 19.89 -8.05 -11.56
N GLU A 98 18.72 -8.60 -11.82
CA GLU A 98 17.70 -7.96 -12.62
C GLU A 98 16.80 -7.06 -11.77
N ILE A 99 16.16 -6.11 -12.45
CA ILE A 99 15.06 -5.33 -11.90
C ILE A 99 13.96 -6.30 -11.45
N PRO A 100 13.38 -6.10 -10.26
CA PRO A 100 13.43 -4.87 -9.45
C PRO A 100 14.49 -4.85 -8.36
N TYR A 101 15.35 -5.87 -8.25
CA TYR A 101 16.27 -5.99 -7.12
C TYR A 101 17.55 -5.18 -7.33
N ASN A 102 18.13 -5.27 -8.54
CA ASN A 102 19.38 -4.60 -8.93
C ASN A 102 20.45 -4.62 -7.82
N PHE A 103 20.56 -5.74 -7.12
CA PHE A 103 21.45 -5.90 -5.97
C PHE A 103 22.70 -6.65 -6.41
N GLY A 104 22.51 -7.72 -7.18
CA GLY A 104 23.58 -8.54 -7.75
C GLY A 104 24.46 -9.21 -6.69
N ASP A 105 25.68 -9.56 -7.10
CA ASP A 105 26.65 -10.32 -6.30
C ASP A 105 27.42 -9.42 -5.31
N VAL A 106 26.71 -8.71 -4.43
CA VAL A 106 27.32 -7.82 -3.42
C VAL A 106 26.93 -8.18 -1.98
N ILE A 107 26.27 -9.32 -1.78
CA ILE A 107 25.75 -9.71 -0.47
C ILE A 107 26.90 -10.14 0.47
N SER A 108 27.13 -9.33 1.49
CA SER A 108 28.19 -9.48 2.48
C SER A 108 27.69 -9.78 3.90
N SER A 109 26.42 -9.53 4.22
CA SER A 109 25.80 -10.00 5.48
C SER A 109 24.28 -10.18 5.35
N VAL A 110 23.67 -10.99 6.24
CA VAL A 110 22.24 -11.35 6.20
C VAL A 110 21.62 -11.28 7.60
N SER A 111 20.55 -10.51 7.79
CA SER A 111 19.79 -10.44 9.05
C SER A 111 18.41 -11.05 8.91
N LEU A 112 17.95 -11.80 9.91
CA LEU A 112 16.59 -12.37 10.00
C LEU A 112 15.83 -11.71 11.16
N THR A 113 14.91 -10.79 10.88
CA THR A 113 14.28 -9.94 11.92
C THR A 113 12.76 -9.75 11.73
N PRO A 114 11.97 -9.65 12.82
CA PRO A 114 10.59 -9.18 12.76
C PRO A 114 10.60 -7.66 12.67
N ALA A 115 9.83 -7.07 11.75
CA ALA A 115 9.68 -5.61 11.59
C ALA A 115 10.71 -4.89 10.71
N ALA A 116 11.32 -5.59 9.74
CA ALA A 116 11.90 -4.91 8.59
C ALA A 116 10.85 -4.74 7.50
N ASN A 117 10.60 -3.50 7.09
CA ASN A 117 9.83 -3.23 5.88
C ASN A 117 10.59 -3.86 4.69
N PRO A 118 9.94 -4.70 3.88
CA PRO A 118 10.58 -5.29 2.70
C PRO A 118 11.15 -4.20 1.80
N THR A 119 12.34 -4.43 1.24
CA THR A 119 12.85 -3.62 0.14
C THR A 119 11.93 -4.01 -1.00
N PRO A 120 11.24 -3.05 -1.61
CA PRO A 120 10.33 -3.35 -2.68
C PRO A 120 11.01 -4.25 -3.73
N PRO A 121 10.24 -5.18 -4.30
CA PRO A 121 8.81 -5.35 -4.08
C PRO A 121 8.47 -6.50 -3.11
N GLU A 122 7.65 -6.18 -2.10
CA GLU A 122 6.65 -7.14 -1.64
C GLU A 122 5.64 -7.24 -2.78
N TYR A 123 5.73 -8.28 -3.61
CA TYR A 123 4.98 -8.32 -4.87
C TYR A 123 3.47 -8.28 -4.71
N GLY A 124 2.93 -8.48 -3.49
CA GLY A 124 1.50 -8.58 -3.21
C GLY A 124 0.77 -9.39 -4.28
N ALA A 125 -0.39 -8.91 -4.72
CA ALA A 125 -1.05 -9.48 -5.88
C ALA A 125 -0.45 -8.96 -7.20
N ILE A 126 -0.18 -9.87 -8.12
CA ILE A 126 0.39 -9.61 -9.46
C ILE A 126 -0.72 -9.80 -10.50
N PRO A 127 -1.46 -8.74 -10.88
CA PRO A 127 -2.55 -8.85 -11.84
C PRO A 127 -2.03 -9.23 -13.22
N VAL A 128 -0.94 -8.62 -13.69
CA VAL A 128 -0.34 -8.83 -15.00
C VAL A 128 1.18 -8.90 -14.88
N ILE A 129 1.82 -9.49 -15.89
CA ILE A 129 3.26 -9.50 -16.08
C ILE A 129 3.53 -8.78 -17.40
N ILE A 130 4.26 -7.68 -17.36
CA ILE A 130 4.61 -6.90 -18.55
C ILE A 130 6.09 -7.12 -18.84
N GLU A 131 6.39 -7.63 -20.03
CA GLU A 131 7.74 -7.63 -20.60
C GLU A 131 7.87 -6.39 -21.50
N ALA A 132 8.76 -5.48 -21.14
CA ALA A 132 9.07 -4.30 -21.94
C ALA A 132 10.44 -4.44 -22.60
N PHE A 133 10.51 -4.11 -23.88
CA PHE A 133 11.69 -4.30 -24.72
C PHE A 133 12.12 -2.98 -25.34
N GLN A 134 13.44 -2.76 -25.36
CA GLN A 134 14.04 -1.56 -25.92
C GLN A 134 13.78 -1.45 -27.43
N ASP A 135 13.88 -2.56 -28.16
CA ASP A 135 13.72 -2.55 -29.61
C ASP A 135 12.35 -3.10 -30.03
N THR A 136 11.97 -2.86 -31.29
CA THR A 136 10.80 -3.49 -31.91
C THR A 136 10.98 -5.02 -32.02
N GLU A 137 9.89 -5.74 -32.22
CA GLU A 137 9.88 -7.21 -32.40
C GLU A 137 10.50 -7.97 -31.22
N PHE A 138 10.35 -7.42 -30.00
CA PHE A 138 10.75 -8.02 -28.73
C PHE A 138 12.26 -8.29 -28.61
N GLN A 139 13.07 -7.37 -29.14
CA GLN A 139 14.53 -7.43 -29.11
C GLN A 139 15.13 -6.39 -28.16
N GLY A 140 16.46 -6.43 -28.00
CA GLY A 140 17.20 -5.46 -27.20
C GLY A 140 17.10 -5.70 -25.69
N GLN A 141 17.41 -4.65 -24.92
CA GLN A 141 17.28 -4.69 -23.46
C GLN A 141 15.84 -4.99 -23.04
N LYS A 142 15.66 -5.89 -22.07
CA LYS A 142 14.37 -6.32 -21.56
C LYS A 142 14.22 -5.94 -20.08
N SER A 143 13.03 -5.51 -19.70
CA SER A 143 12.62 -5.35 -18.29
C SER A 143 11.29 -6.03 -18.01
N ILE A 144 11.08 -6.45 -16.76
CA ILE A 144 9.85 -7.07 -16.28
C ILE A 144 9.16 -6.11 -15.31
N ILE A 145 7.92 -5.76 -15.61
CA ILE A 145 7.12 -4.82 -14.82
C ILE A 145 5.90 -5.57 -14.26
N LEU A 146 5.80 -5.54 -12.94
CA LEU A 146 4.78 -6.29 -12.18
C LEU A 146 3.86 -5.38 -11.38
N ARG A 147 4.20 -4.09 -11.29
CA ARG A 147 3.54 -3.05 -10.49
C ARG A 147 3.60 -1.72 -11.23
N ASP A 148 2.88 -0.75 -10.71
CA ASP A 148 2.98 0.64 -11.14
C ASP A 148 4.45 1.10 -11.09
N VAL A 149 4.85 1.85 -12.09
CA VAL A 149 6.17 2.49 -12.18
C VAL A 149 5.92 3.96 -12.46
N SER A 150 6.09 4.80 -11.46
CA SER A 150 5.89 6.26 -11.61
C SER A 150 7.06 6.95 -12.32
N ASN A 151 8.23 6.29 -12.40
CA ASN A 151 9.40 6.78 -13.10
C ASN A 151 10.15 5.62 -13.75
N MET A 152 10.14 5.56 -15.09
CA MET A 152 10.75 4.45 -15.82
C MET A 152 12.29 4.46 -15.75
N ALA A 153 12.90 5.59 -15.38
CA ALA A 153 14.32 5.67 -15.06
C ALA A 153 14.71 4.80 -13.85
N ASP A 154 13.79 4.60 -12.90
CA ASP A 154 14.03 3.75 -11.71
C ASP A 154 14.26 2.28 -12.10
N ILE A 155 13.80 1.89 -13.29
CA ILE A 155 14.00 0.57 -13.88
C ILE A 155 14.84 0.62 -15.17
N GLY A 156 15.57 1.71 -15.42
CA GLY A 156 16.47 1.83 -16.55
C GLY A 156 15.83 1.68 -17.93
N MET A 157 14.53 1.99 -18.07
CA MET A 157 13.76 1.87 -19.32
C MET A 157 13.07 3.18 -19.74
N GLU A 158 13.56 4.32 -19.23
CA GLU A 158 13.04 5.66 -19.55
C GLU A 158 13.13 5.95 -21.05
N ASN A 159 12.00 6.23 -21.70
CA ASN A 159 11.94 6.70 -23.09
C ASN A 159 12.70 5.83 -24.09
N ILE A 160 12.73 4.51 -23.87
CA ILE A 160 13.39 3.55 -24.78
C ILE A 160 12.53 2.35 -25.12
N ILE A 161 11.28 2.26 -24.66
CA ILE A 161 10.45 1.07 -24.89
C ILE A 161 9.82 1.13 -26.29
N SER A 162 10.18 0.18 -27.15
CA SER A 162 9.65 0.06 -28.51
C SER A 162 8.72 -1.14 -28.73
N SER A 163 8.73 -2.16 -27.86
CA SER A 163 7.77 -3.27 -27.92
C SER A 163 7.46 -3.86 -26.54
N ILE A 164 6.28 -4.48 -26.41
CA ILE A 164 5.78 -5.00 -25.14
C ILE A 164 5.00 -6.30 -25.29
N ARG A 165 5.10 -7.17 -24.28
CA ARG A 165 4.20 -8.30 -24.09
C ARG A 165 3.56 -8.21 -22.71
N ILE A 166 2.25 -8.34 -22.65
CA ILE A 166 1.48 -8.30 -21.41
C ILE A 166 0.83 -9.67 -21.25
N TYR A 167 1.10 -10.32 -20.13
CA TYR A 167 0.52 -11.61 -19.76
C TYR A 167 -0.34 -11.46 -18.52
N ARG A 168 -1.30 -12.38 -18.35
CA ARG A 168 -1.93 -12.55 -17.04
C ARG A 168 -0.91 -12.92 -15.99
N GLY A 169 -0.98 -12.24 -14.86
CA GLY A 169 -0.32 -12.66 -13.65
C GLY A 169 -1.13 -13.73 -12.91
N PRO A 170 -0.53 -14.38 -11.91
CA PRO A 170 -1.20 -15.41 -11.10
C PRO A 170 -2.45 -14.91 -10.37
N HIS A 171 -2.56 -13.60 -10.23
CA HIS A 171 -3.60 -12.90 -9.48
C HIS A 171 -4.53 -12.11 -10.41
N PHE A 172 -4.64 -12.47 -11.69
CA PHE A 172 -5.41 -11.71 -12.66
C PHE A 172 -6.88 -11.50 -12.22
N PRO A 173 -7.38 -10.24 -12.22
CA PRO A 173 -8.75 -9.91 -11.83
C PRO A 173 -9.81 -10.53 -12.74
N PHE A 174 -10.94 -10.96 -12.18
CA PHE A 174 -12.01 -11.58 -12.96
C PHE A 174 -12.65 -10.63 -13.97
N ASN A 175 -12.66 -9.32 -13.69
CA ASN A 175 -13.25 -8.32 -14.58
C ASN A 175 -12.26 -7.78 -15.64
N GLY A 176 -11.00 -8.23 -15.62
CA GLY A 176 -9.95 -7.71 -16.50
C GLY A 176 -9.04 -6.68 -15.83
N CYS A 177 -7.98 -6.32 -16.52
CA CYS A 177 -6.96 -5.40 -16.03
C CYS A 177 -6.57 -4.45 -17.15
N GLU A 178 -6.39 -3.18 -16.82
CA GLU A 178 -5.80 -2.19 -17.71
C GLU A 178 -4.33 -1.95 -17.38
N VAL A 179 -3.53 -1.78 -18.42
CA VAL A 179 -2.18 -1.25 -18.33
C VAL A 179 -2.15 0.05 -19.10
N ILE A 180 -1.84 1.13 -18.40
CA ILE A 180 -1.90 2.50 -18.90
C ILE A 180 -0.48 3.03 -18.95
N PHE A 181 -0.04 3.43 -20.14
CA PHE A 181 1.29 3.95 -20.41
C PHE A 181 1.19 5.46 -20.56
N TYR A 182 2.14 6.17 -19.97
CA TYR A 182 2.16 7.63 -19.92
C TYR A 182 3.44 8.18 -20.51
N GLU A 183 3.32 9.29 -21.23
CA GLU A 183 4.48 9.97 -21.81
C GLU A 183 5.33 10.70 -20.75
N ASN A 184 4.74 11.08 -19.62
CA ASN A 184 5.44 11.77 -18.53
C ASN A 184 5.52 10.91 -17.25
N LEU A 185 6.38 11.33 -16.33
CA LEU A 185 6.50 10.77 -14.99
C LEU A 185 5.18 10.91 -14.20
N ASN A 186 5.04 10.11 -13.15
CA ASN A 186 3.95 10.17 -12.17
C ASN A 186 2.54 10.08 -12.79
N PHE A 187 2.40 9.31 -13.87
CA PHE A 187 1.12 9.02 -14.54
C PHE A 187 0.47 10.27 -15.17
N GLU A 188 1.29 11.16 -15.74
CA GLU A 188 0.83 12.40 -16.36
C GLU A 188 1.02 12.41 -17.90
N GLY A 189 0.39 13.39 -18.56
CA GLY A 189 0.50 13.61 -20.00
C GLY A 189 -0.44 12.74 -20.83
N ASN A 190 -0.15 12.62 -22.13
CA ASN A 190 -0.85 11.70 -23.00
C ASN A 190 -0.71 10.27 -22.48
N ARG A 191 -1.78 9.48 -22.67
CA ARG A 191 -1.84 8.08 -22.24
C ARG A 191 -2.28 7.14 -23.36
N MET A 192 -1.69 5.95 -23.37
CA MET A 192 -2.15 4.79 -24.17
C MET A 192 -2.61 3.69 -23.21
N THR A 193 -3.81 3.16 -23.42
CA THR A 193 -4.36 2.08 -22.58
C THR A 193 -4.38 0.76 -23.34
N ILE A 194 -3.95 -0.31 -22.66
CA ILE A 194 -4.06 -1.69 -23.13
C ILE A 194 -4.84 -2.48 -22.08
N SER A 195 -6.09 -2.80 -22.39
CA SER A 195 -6.94 -3.63 -21.54
C SER A 195 -6.72 -5.11 -21.88
N LEU A 196 -6.59 -5.96 -20.87
CA LEU A 196 -6.77 -7.42 -20.99
C LEU A 196 -8.12 -7.76 -20.37
N ASP A 197 -9.02 -8.35 -21.16
CA ASP A 197 -10.30 -8.83 -20.64
C ASP A 197 -10.18 -10.19 -19.94
N ASN A 198 -11.32 -10.70 -19.45
CA ASN A 198 -11.38 -11.96 -18.71
C ASN A 198 -11.24 -13.24 -19.56
N ARG A 199 -11.12 -13.13 -20.88
CA ARG A 199 -10.82 -14.21 -21.84
C ARG A 199 -9.42 -14.11 -22.46
N GLU A 200 -8.82 -12.93 -22.48
CA GLU A 200 -7.49 -12.69 -23.04
C GLU A 200 -6.36 -13.07 -22.07
N TYR A 201 -5.50 -14.02 -22.47
CA TYR A 201 -4.35 -14.46 -21.66
C TYR A 201 -3.10 -13.60 -21.84
N SER A 202 -2.95 -13.00 -23.02
CA SER A 202 -1.85 -12.10 -23.33
C SER A 202 -2.23 -11.10 -24.42
N LYS A 203 -1.47 -10.00 -24.48
CA LYS A 203 -1.42 -9.06 -25.60
C LYS A 203 0.02 -8.76 -25.94
N GLU A 204 0.31 -8.67 -27.23
CA GLU A 204 1.65 -8.36 -27.72
C GLU A 204 1.58 -7.18 -28.67
N ILE A 205 2.51 -6.24 -28.51
CA ILE A 205 2.67 -5.09 -29.41
C ILE A 205 4.12 -5.08 -29.85
N ALA A 206 4.35 -5.60 -31.05
CA ALA A 206 5.69 -5.75 -31.60
C ALA A 206 6.32 -4.41 -32.01
N ASN A 207 5.52 -3.37 -32.22
CA ASN A 207 6.03 -2.04 -32.57
C ASN A 207 5.11 -0.93 -32.03
N LEU A 208 5.57 -0.24 -30.99
CA LEU A 208 4.87 0.88 -30.36
C LEU A 208 4.97 2.19 -31.15
N HIS A 209 5.93 2.33 -32.06
CA HIS A 209 6.03 3.51 -32.94
C HIS A 209 4.81 3.63 -33.86
N GLY A 210 4.24 2.48 -34.26
CA GLY A 210 3.04 2.42 -35.09
C GLY A 210 1.72 2.58 -34.32
N LYS A 211 1.73 2.38 -32.99
CA LYS A 211 0.53 2.44 -32.16
C LYS A 211 0.52 3.71 -31.32
N GLU A 212 -0.34 4.66 -31.72
CA GLU A 212 -0.50 5.95 -31.02
C GLU A 212 0.82 6.74 -30.85
N ARG A 213 1.89 6.31 -31.53
CA ARG A 213 3.26 6.85 -31.47
C ARG A 213 3.87 6.84 -30.06
N PHE A 214 3.57 5.81 -29.26
CA PHE A 214 4.09 5.66 -27.89
C PHE A 214 5.47 4.98 -27.80
N GLY A 215 6.10 4.66 -28.92
CA GLY A 215 7.48 4.13 -28.93
C GLY A 215 8.46 5.17 -28.38
N ASP A 216 9.36 4.73 -27.50
CA ASP A 216 10.49 5.51 -26.97
C ASP A 216 10.10 6.82 -26.25
N ILE A 217 8.86 6.93 -25.79
CA ILE A 217 8.38 8.11 -25.01
C ILE A 217 7.70 7.72 -23.69
N ILE A 218 7.72 6.45 -23.30
CA ILE A 218 7.06 5.97 -22.08
C ILE A 218 7.93 6.31 -20.85
N SER A 219 7.37 7.11 -19.95
CA SER A 219 8.03 7.59 -18.72
C SER A 219 7.34 7.12 -17.43
N SER A 220 6.10 6.63 -17.49
CA SER A 220 5.47 5.92 -16.38
C SER A 220 4.39 4.94 -16.84
N ILE A 221 4.10 3.93 -16.01
CA ILE A 221 3.13 2.86 -16.29
C ILE A 221 2.25 2.61 -15.06
N LYS A 222 0.93 2.66 -15.23
CA LYS A 222 -0.08 2.31 -14.23
C LYS A 222 -0.71 0.96 -14.56
N ILE A 223 -0.84 0.08 -13.58
CA ILE A 223 -1.53 -1.19 -13.67
C ILE A 223 -2.82 -1.08 -12.86
N ALA A 224 -3.96 -1.14 -13.54
CA ALA A 224 -5.29 -0.92 -12.96
C ALA A 224 -6.14 -2.21 -13.05
N PRO A 225 -6.13 -3.07 -12.02
CA PRO A 225 -7.05 -4.20 -11.92
C PRO A 225 -8.48 -3.70 -11.80
N MET A 226 -9.40 -4.30 -12.56
CA MET A 226 -10.82 -3.94 -12.48
C MET A 226 -11.52 -4.80 -11.44
N GLY A 227 -12.33 -4.16 -10.60
CA GLY A 227 -13.09 -4.81 -9.54
C GLY A 227 -14.48 -4.24 -9.36
N ASN A 228 -15.27 -4.93 -8.54
CA ASN A 228 -16.49 -4.40 -7.97
C ASN A 228 -16.22 -4.20 -6.46
N PHE A 229 -16.50 -3.00 -5.96
CA PHE A 229 -16.20 -2.63 -4.58
C PHE A 229 -17.45 -2.16 -3.87
N ASN A 230 -17.65 -2.66 -2.66
CA ASN A 230 -18.69 -2.20 -1.76
C ASN A 230 -18.11 -1.15 -0.81
N ILE A 231 -18.69 0.04 -0.80
CA ILE A 231 -18.24 1.17 0.00
C ILE A 231 -19.32 1.51 1.04
N LEU A 232 -18.94 1.49 2.31
CA LEU A 232 -19.74 2.05 3.39
C LEU A 232 -19.41 3.54 3.52
N VAL A 233 -20.34 4.42 3.21
CA VAL A 233 -20.20 5.87 3.41
C VAL A 233 -20.79 6.21 4.78
N VAL A 234 -19.95 6.69 5.69
CA VAL A 234 -20.35 7.02 7.07
C VAL A 234 -20.44 8.53 7.21
N VAL A 235 -21.60 9.01 7.64
CA VAL A 235 -21.93 10.42 7.80
C VAL A 235 -22.18 10.75 9.28
N GLY A 236 -21.38 11.65 9.84
CA GLY A 236 -21.56 12.21 11.19
C GLY A 236 -22.06 13.66 11.18
N ASP A 237 -21.70 14.45 10.17
CA ASP A 237 -22.22 15.82 9.97
C ASP A 237 -23.04 15.87 8.67
N LYS A 238 -24.31 16.28 8.75
CA LYS A 238 -25.20 16.34 7.58
C LYS A 238 -24.89 17.47 6.59
N SER A 239 -23.95 18.35 6.91
CA SER A 239 -23.51 19.45 6.04
C SER A 239 -22.70 18.93 4.85
N THR A 240 -22.07 17.75 4.99
CA THR A 240 -21.31 17.15 3.89
C THR A 240 -22.21 16.77 2.72
N THR A 241 -21.70 16.98 1.50
CA THR A 241 -22.36 16.52 0.26
C THR A 241 -21.62 15.38 -0.45
N GLU A 242 -20.58 14.84 0.19
CA GLU A 242 -19.82 13.69 -0.31
C GLU A 242 -20.70 12.49 -0.72
N PRO A 243 -21.74 12.07 0.04
CA PRO A 243 -22.56 10.92 -0.35
C PRO A 243 -23.19 11.05 -1.73
N ALA A 244 -23.74 12.22 -2.07
CA ALA A 244 -24.38 12.45 -3.37
C ALA A 244 -23.36 12.45 -4.51
N ILE A 245 -22.14 12.94 -4.27
CA ILE A 245 -21.05 12.89 -5.25
C ILE A 245 -20.62 11.45 -5.46
N LEU A 246 -20.34 10.71 -4.37
CA LEU A 246 -19.93 9.31 -4.42
C LEU A 246 -20.97 8.44 -5.14
N GLU A 247 -22.26 8.60 -4.85
CA GLU A 247 -23.35 7.90 -5.54
C GLU A 247 -23.37 8.16 -7.06
N SER A 248 -22.94 9.35 -7.50
CA SER A 248 -22.78 9.66 -8.93
C SER A 248 -21.58 8.95 -9.58
N LEU A 249 -20.60 8.53 -8.79
CA LEU A 249 -19.36 7.86 -9.21
C LEU A 249 -19.48 6.34 -9.12
N SER A 250 -20.48 5.77 -9.80
CA SER A 250 -20.74 4.32 -9.79
C SER A 250 -19.78 3.50 -10.67
N SER A 251 -19.07 4.17 -11.59
CA SER A 251 -18.08 3.55 -12.48
C SER A 251 -16.95 4.53 -12.80
N VAL A 252 -15.72 4.22 -12.40
CA VAL A 252 -14.53 5.06 -12.65
C VAL A 252 -13.37 4.16 -13.09
N GLU A 253 -12.76 4.47 -14.25
CA GLU A 253 -11.62 3.71 -14.83
C GLU A 253 -11.81 2.18 -14.78
N GLY A 254 -12.99 1.71 -15.22
CA GLY A 254 -13.35 0.29 -15.27
C GLY A 254 -13.77 -0.35 -13.95
N ASN A 255 -13.54 0.31 -12.81
CA ASN A 255 -14.00 -0.14 -11.49
C ASN A 255 -15.46 0.23 -11.25
N LYS A 256 -16.21 -0.67 -10.61
CA LYS A 256 -17.60 -0.43 -10.23
C LYS A 256 -17.73 -0.27 -8.72
N PHE A 257 -18.51 0.72 -8.30
CA PHE A 257 -18.69 1.06 -6.89
C PHE A 257 -20.16 0.95 -6.50
N SER A 258 -20.42 0.20 -5.43
CA SER A 258 -21.73 0.13 -4.77
C SER A 258 -21.64 0.82 -3.42
N TYR A 259 -22.51 1.80 -3.18
CA TYR A 259 -22.47 2.60 -1.97
C TYR A 259 -23.59 2.19 -1.01
N THR A 260 -23.30 2.18 0.28
CA THR A 260 -24.29 2.15 1.36
C THR A 260 -23.98 3.29 2.29
N THR A 261 -24.91 4.24 2.41
CA THR A 261 -24.73 5.42 3.26
C THR A 261 -25.42 5.19 4.60
N VAL A 262 -24.70 5.41 5.69
CA VAL A 262 -25.24 5.38 7.06
C VAL A 262 -24.97 6.70 7.76
N LYS A 263 -25.94 7.13 8.56
CA LYS A 263 -25.80 8.28 9.45
C LYS A 263 -25.59 7.76 10.86
N ILE A 264 -24.62 8.31 11.60
CA ILE A 264 -24.25 7.76 12.92
C ILE A 264 -24.40 8.77 14.06
N ASN A 265 -24.57 10.04 13.74
CA ASN A 265 -24.82 11.10 14.71
C ASN A 265 -26.32 11.39 14.81
N SER A 266 -26.93 11.11 15.96
CA SER A 266 -28.34 11.39 16.23
C SER A 266 -28.59 12.77 16.83
N ASN A 267 -27.55 13.53 17.19
CA ASN A 267 -27.70 14.82 17.84
C ASN A 267 -28.01 15.93 16.83
N ALA A 268 -29.28 16.37 16.77
CA ALA A 268 -29.73 17.41 15.87
C ALA A 268 -29.03 18.77 16.08
N ASP A 269 -28.68 19.09 17.33
CA ASP A 269 -28.00 20.34 17.70
C ASP A 269 -26.53 20.33 17.28
N ASN A 270 -25.96 19.13 17.12
CA ASN A 270 -24.63 18.91 16.58
C ASN A 270 -24.67 18.39 15.14
N ARG A 271 -25.58 18.93 14.33
CA ARG A 271 -25.71 18.65 12.88
C ARG A 271 -25.98 17.18 12.51
N GLY A 272 -26.41 16.36 13.47
CA GLY A 272 -26.85 14.99 13.25
C GLY A 272 -28.25 14.87 12.63
N ASP A 273 -28.66 13.61 12.48
CA ASP A 273 -29.97 13.18 11.97
C ASP A 273 -30.66 12.25 13.00
N PRO A 274 -31.47 12.82 13.92
CA PRO A 274 -32.09 12.05 15.00
C PRO A 274 -33.07 10.97 14.54
N TYR A 275 -33.56 11.05 13.29
CA TYR A 275 -34.58 10.13 12.79
C TYR A 275 -34.01 8.93 12.04
N ASN A 276 -32.81 9.08 11.46
CA ASN A 276 -32.19 8.06 10.62
C ASN A 276 -30.83 7.57 11.13
N ALA A 277 -30.28 8.19 12.19
CA ALA A 277 -29.00 7.77 12.73
C ALA A 277 -29.08 6.38 13.38
N ILE A 278 -28.07 5.56 13.12
CA ILE A 278 -27.90 4.23 13.69
C ILE A 278 -26.52 4.10 14.34
N PRO A 279 -26.35 3.25 15.37
CA PRO A 279 -25.02 2.90 15.88
C PRO A 279 -24.19 2.27 14.76
N LEU A 280 -22.94 2.69 14.58
CA LEU A 280 -22.06 2.10 13.57
C LEU A 280 -21.79 0.62 13.88
N SER A 281 -21.80 0.25 15.16
CA SER A 281 -21.66 -1.13 15.63
C SER A 281 -22.78 -2.06 15.14
N SER A 282 -23.89 -1.52 14.66
CA SER A 282 -25.00 -2.30 14.09
C SER A 282 -24.79 -2.69 12.63
N VAL A 283 -23.76 -2.15 11.97
CA VAL A 283 -23.43 -2.41 10.57
C VAL A 283 -22.44 -3.58 10.48
N ASP A 284 -22.75 -4.58 9.67
CA ASP A 284 -21.82 -5.67 9.36
C ASP A 284 -20.72 -5.19 8.39
N LEU A 285 -19.59 -4.75 8.97
CA LEU A 285 -18.46 -4.24 8.21
C LEU A 285 -17.84 -5.27 7.24
N SER A 286 -18.12 -6.58 7.40
CA SER A 286 -17.59 -7.62 6.50
C SER A 286 -18.22 -7.60 5.09
N GLN A 287 -19.30 -6.83 4.92
CA GLN A 287 -19.98 -6.64 3.63
C GLN A 287 -19.29 -5.64 2.71
N PHE A 288 -18.30 -4.90 3.24
CA PHE A 288 -17.64 -3.79 2.56
C PHE A 288 -16.18 -4.09 2.26
N ASP A 289 -15.67 -3.44 1.23
CA ASP A 289 -14.24 -3.40 0.88
C ASP A 289 -13.58 -2.14 1.44
N ILE A 290 -14.34 -1.04 1.45
CA ILE A 290 -13.89 0.30 1.84
C ILE A 290 -14.90 0.91 2.82
N ILE A 291 -14.40 1.56 3.86
CA ILE A 291 -15.18 2.50 4.69
C ILE A 291 -14.72 3.91 4.34
N TRP A 292 -15.67 4.79 4.05
CA TRP A 292 -15.43 6.19 3.72
C TRP A 292 -16.05 7.06 4.80
N PHE A 293 -15.22 7.62 5.68
CA PHE A 293 -15.64 8.65 6.61
C PHE A 293 -15.64 9.99 5.88
N THR A 294 -16.82 10.58 5.72
CA THR A 294 -16.97 11.93 5.17
C THR A 294 -16.37 12.95 6.13
N TRP A 295 -16.29 14.21 5.68
CA TRP A 295 -15.98 15.33 6.55
C TRP A 295 -16.74 15.27 7.88
N ASN A 296 -16.00 15.36 8.99
CA ASN A 296 -16.49 15.30 10.38
C ASN A 296 -17.30 14.05 10.76
N ALA A 297 -17.20 12.97 10.00
CA ALA A 297 -17.97 11.76 10.29
C ALA A 297 -17.61 11.07 11.61
N ILE A 298 -16.35 11.20 12.05
CA ILE A 298 -15.82 10.53 13.24
C ILE A 298 -16.24 11.24 14.53
N GLY A 299 -16.36 12.57 14.49
CA GLY A 299 -16.67 13.41 15.65
C GLY A 299 -16.24 14.86 15.45
N HIS A 300 -16.91 15.77 16.15
CA HIS A 300 -16.63 17.20 16.24
C HIS A 300 -17.47 17.82 17.37
N ASP A 301 -17.16 19.06 17.76
CA ASP A 301 -17.90 19.84 18.75
C ASP A 301 -18.11 19.06 20.07
N ALA A 302 -17.01 18.47 20.54
CA ALA A 302 -16.89 17.67 21.75
C ALA A 302 -17.69 16.35 21.75
N GLU A 303 -18.13 15.88 20.57
CA GLU A 303 -18.79 14.58 20.43
C GLU A 303 -17.98 13.64 19.53
N TYR A 304 -17.87 12.40 19.98
CA TYR A 304 -17.17 11.32 19.29
C TYR A 304 -18.18 10.25 18.89
N PHE A 305 -18.41 10.09 17.59
CA PHE A 305 -19.56 9.34 17.06
C PHE A 305 -19.28 7.85 16.83
N VAL A 306 -18.01 7.44 16.79
CA VAL A 306 -17.60 6.07 16.43
C VAL A 306 -17.13 5.24 17.64
N GLU A 307 -17.42 5.69 18.86
CA GLU A 307 -17.07 5.00 20.10
C GLU A 307 -17.56 3.55 20.15
N ASP A 308 -18.76 3.29 19.64
CA ASP A 308 -19.39 1.98 19.63
C ASP A 308 -18.73 0.98 18.65
N ALA A 309 -17.89 1.46 17.73
CA ALA A 309 -17.34 0.67 16.63
C ALA A 309 -15.81 0.67 16.52
N GLU A 310 -15.07 1.27 17.47
CA GLU A 310 -13.61 1.42 17.41
C GLU A 310 -12.88 0.09 17.12
N GLU A 311 -13.19 -0.95 17.89
CA GLU A 311 -12.58 -2.27 17.69
C GLU A 311 -13.01 -2.92 16.38
N ALA A 312 -14.27 -2.74 15.97
CA ALA A 312 -14.77 -3.29 14.72
C ALA A 312 -14.06 -2.68 13.50
N ILE A 313 -13.79 -1.37 13.53
CA ILE A 313 -13.02 -0.66 12.50
C ILE A 313 -11.58 -1.16 12.45
N LYS A 314 -10.91 -1.27 13.60
CA LYS A 314 -9.54 -1.81 13.69
C LYS A 314 -9.46 -3.24 13.17
N ASP A 315 -10.45 -4.08 13.48
CA ASP A 315 -10.53 -5.46 13.00
C ASP A 315 -10.82 -5.53 11.49
N PHE A 316 -11.68 -4.65 10.98
CA PHE A 316 -11.96 -4.52 9.54
C PHE A 316 -10.68 -4.24 8.76
N VAL A 317 -9.92 -3.21 9.16
CA VAL A 317 -8.66 -2.88 8.50
C VAL A 317 -7.63 -4.00 8.66
N LYS A 318 -7.50 -4.56 9.87
CA LYS A 318 -6.56 -5.66 10.12
C LYS A 318 -6.80 -6.86 9.22
N LYS A 319 -8.06 -7.15 8.86
CA LYS A 319 -8.46 -8.26 7.97
C LYS A 319 -8.29 -7.94 6.47
N GLY A 320 -7.96 -6.69 6.12
CA GLY A 320 -7.69 -6.27 4.75
C GLY A 320 -8.64 -5.20 4.21
N GLY A 321 -9.56 -4.70 5.01
CA GLY A 321 -10.39 -3.55 4.63
C GLY A 321 -9.58 -2.27 4.50
N VAL A 322 -10.10 -1.31 3.74
CA VAL A 322 -9.48 0.01 3.56
C VAL A 322 -10.37 1.09 4.15
N VAL A 323 -9.81 1.99 4.96
CA VAL A 323 -10.53 3.14 5.51
C VAL A 323 -10.00 4.41 4.88
N TRP A 324 -10.91 5.23 4.38
CA TRP A 324 -10.68 6.64 4.05
C TRP A 324 -11.28 7.53 5.13
N ALA A 325 -10.56 8.59 5.49
CA ALA A 325 -11.14 9.73 6.21
C ALA A 325 -10.78 11.03 5.49
N SER A 326 -11.80 11.85 5.20
CA SER A 326 -11.64 13.20 4.65
C SER A 326 -10.99 14.11 5.72
N ALA A 327 -11.74 14.99 6.40
CA ALA A 327 -11.22 15.71 7.56
C ALA A 327 -12.04 15.42 8.82
N MET A 328 -11.46 15.71 9.98
CA MET A 328 -12.14 15.68 11.26
C MET A 328 -11.63 16.82 12.14
N ASP A 329 -12.49 17.33 13.02
CA ASP A 329 -12.16 18.39 13.97
C ASP A 329 -11.24 17.89 15.09
N ASP A 330 -10.39 18.77 15.62
CA ASP A 330 -9.46 18.48 16.73
C ASP A 330 -10.14 18.42 18.11
N ASN A 331 -11.40 18.83 18.19
CA ASN A 331 -12.15 19.07 19.42
C ASN A 331 -13.25 18.03 19.72
N ASN A 332 -13.12 16.79 19.26
CA ASN A 332 -14.18 15.78 19.33
C ASN A 332 -14.34 15.05 20.69
N ASN A 333 -13.72 15.51 21.78
CA ASN A 333 -13.78 14.84 23.08
C ASN A 333 -14.37 15.74 24.19
N LYS A 334 -15.54 15.36 24.72
CA LYS A 334 -16.17 15.95 25.93
C LYS A 334 -15.46 15.58 27.23
N GLU A 335 -14.86 14.39 27.28
CA GLU A 335 -14.33 13.78 28.50
C GLU A 335 -12.80 13.80 28.47
N SER A 336 -12.19 14.92 28.87
CA SER A 336 -10.82 15.07 29.43
C SER A 336 -10.14 16.37 28.98
N GLY A 337 -8.99 16.69 29.59
CA GLY A 337 -8.09 17.75 29.12
C GLY A 337 -7.34 17.42 27.81
N GLN A 338 -7.78 16.42 27.04
CA GLN A 338 -7.31 16.15 25.68
C GLN A 338 -8.46 16.42 24.69
N PRO A 339 -8.29 17.37 23.76
CA PRO A 339 -9.39 17.81 22.89
C PRO A 339 -9.82 16.74 21.87
N TRP A 340 -8.95 15.76 21.60
CA TRP A 340 -9.11 14.77 20.53
C TRP A 340 -9.17 13.33 21.04
N ARG A 341 -10.04 12.52 20.42
CA ARG A 341 -10.17 11.06 20.57
C ARG A 341 -10.11 10.37 19.20
N GLY A 342 -9.32 9.30 19.11
CA GLY A 342 -9.09 8.55 17.87
C GLY A 342 -8.93 7.04 18.04
N GLY A 343 -9.67 6.41 18.95
CA GLY A 343 -9.53 4.97 19.24
C GLY A 343 -9.94 4.02 18.10
N TRP A 344 -10.57 4.55 17.03
CA TRP A 344 -10.78 3.86 15.75
C TRP A 344 -9.48 3.59 14.97
N LEU A 345 -8.40 4.29 15.31
CA LEU A 345 -7.02 4.04 14.88
C LEU A 345 -6.23 3.29 15.97
N PRO A 346 -5.18 2.54 15.61
CA PRO A 346 -4.29 1.87 16.57
C PRO A 346 -3.30 2.85 17.23
N ILE A 347 -3.82 3.93 17.83
CA ILE A 347 -3.03 5.06 18.37
C ILE A 347 -2.10 4.70 19.54
N ASP A 348 -2.37 3.57 20.19
CA ASP A 348 -1.52 2.98 21.23
C ASP A 348 -0.19 2.47 20.68
N ARG A 349 -0.16 2.09 19.40
CA ARG A 349 1.04 1.59 18.70
C ARG A 349 1.58 2.59 17.70
N HIS A 350 0.68 3.33 17.07
CA HIS A 350 0.99 4.28 16.01
C HIS A 350 0.39 5.64 16.38
N PRO A 351 1.07 6.42 17.24
CA PRO A 351 0.53 7.68 17.73
C PRO A 351 0.31 8.69 16.60
N ILE A 352 -0.86 9.32 16.63
CA ILE A 352 -1.27 10.39 15.73
C ILE A 352 -2.30 11.24 16.46
N VAL A 353 -2.37 12.53 16.16
CA VAL A 353 -3.38 13.44 16.71
C VAL A 353 -3.87 14.37 15.61
N VAL A 354 -5.02 15.01 15.81
CA VAL A 354 -5.52 16.04 14.90
C VAL A 354 -5.12 17.41 15.41
N LYS A 355 -4.82 18.31 14.47
CA LYS A 355 -4.43 19.69 14.72
C LYS A 355 -5.40 20.60 13.99
N ASN A 356 -5.95 21.57 14.72
CA ASN A 356 -6.75 22.64 14.14
C ASN A 356 -5.93 23.42 13.09
N SER A 357 -6.49 23.63 11.90
CA SER A 357 -5.82 24.40 10.87
C SER A 357 -6.73 25.01 9.82
N ASP A 358 -6.33 26.18 9.33
CA ASP A 358 -6.94 26.82 8.17
C ASP A 358 -6.47 26.21 6.84
N ASP A 359 -7.20 26.57 5.78
CA ASP A 359 -6.90 26.29 4.38
C ASP A 359 -5.46 26.69 4.00
N VAL A 360 -4.78 25.83 3.26
CA VAL A 360 -3.38 26.06 2.87
C VAL A 360 -3.03 25.39 1.56
N ASP A 361 -2.04 25.98 0.88
CA ASP A 361 -1.34 25.32 -0.20
C ASP A 361 -0.67 24.01 0.24
N VAL A 362 -0.59 23.06 -0.69
CA VAL A 362 -0.11 21.70 -0.43
C VAL A 362 1.08 21.35 -1.33
N ASP A 363 2.11 20.73 -0.74
CA ASP A 363 3.25 20.11 -1.43
C ASP A 363 3.09 18.58 -1.45
N VAL A 364 3.13 17.97 -2.64
CA VAL A 364 3.12 16.51 -2.80
C VAL A 364 4.52 15.95 -2.56
N THR A 365 4.62 14.94 -1.69
CA THR A 365 5.87 14.22 -1.40
C THR A 365 6.24 13.24 -2.53
N ASP A 366 7.45 12.67 -2.49
CA ASP A 366 7.84 11.65 -3.48
C ASP A 366 7.06 10.35 -3.29
N GLU A 367 6.71 9.98 -2.05
CA GLU A 367 5.79 8.88 -1.75
C GLU A 367 4.41 9.13 -2.35
N GLY A 368 3.87 10.34 -2.18
CA GLY A 368 2.57 10.74 -2.75
C GLY A 368 2.54 10.71 -4.27
N LYS A 369 3.61 11.13 -4.95
CA LYS A 369 3.72 11.06 -6.43
C LYS A 369 3.65 9.62 -6.94
N LYS A 370 4.27 8.67 -6.23
CA LYS A 370 4.30 7.25 -6.60
C LYS A 370 2.92 6.58 -6.56
N THR A 371 1.99 7.09 -5.74
CA THR A 371 0.64 6.51 -5.65
C THR A 371 -0.24 6.84 -6.86
N GLY A 372 -0.01 8.01 -7.47
CA GLY A 372 -0.88 8.57 -8.50
C GLY A 372 -2.19 9.15 -7.97
N ILE A 373 -2.42 9.20 -6.64
CA ILE A 373 -3.67 9.73 -6.06
C ILE A 373 -3.92 11.21 -6.45
N PHE A 374 -2.86 11.95 -6.80
CA PHE A 374 -2.96 13.36 -7.21
C PHE A 374 -2.90 13.58 -8.73
N THR A 375 -2.69 12.50 -9.50
CA THR A 375 -2.45 12.59 -10.95
C THR A 375 -3.30 11.64 -11.79
N TRP A 376 -3.93 10.62 -11.20
CA TRP A 376 -4.72 9.61 -11.90
C TRP A 376 -6.06 9.29 -11.21
N PRO A 377 -7.19 9.25 -11.97
CA PRO A 377 -7.30 9.52 -13.40
C PRO A 377 -7.13 10.98 -13.83
N HIS A 378 -7.19 11.92 -12.89
CA HIS A 378 -7.10 13.34 -13.19
C HIS A 378 -5.88 13.98 -12.54
N LYS A 379 -5.24 14.90 -13.26
CA LYS A 379 -4.27 15.81 -12.63
C LYS A 379 -5.03 16.80 -11.74
N ILE A 380 -4.72 16.79 -10.45
CA ILE A 380 -5.37 17.64 -9.45
C ILE A 380 -4.52 18.87 -9.16
N ASP A 381 -5.13 20.04 -9.22
CA ASP A 381 -4.56 21.24 -8.59
C ASP A 381 -4.96 21.24 -7.12
N LEU A 382 -4.05 20.78 -6.25
CA LEU A 382 -4.31 20.70 -4.82
C LEU A 382 -4.55 22.06 -4.16
N ASN A 383 -4.02 23.15 -4.73
CA ASN A 383 -4.24 24.49 -4.16
C ASN A 383 -5.59 25.09 -4.58
N ALA A 384 -6.35 24.39 -5.45
CA ALA A 384 -7.73 24.71 -5.73
C ALA A 384 -8.71 24.01 -4.76
N LEU A 385 -8.23 23.00 -4.02
CA LEU A 385 -9.02 22.33 -2.99
C LEU A 385 -8.98 23.16 -1.71
N THR A 386 -10.04 23.05 -0.90
CA THR A 386 -10.03 23.59 0.46
C THR A 386 -9.59 22.51 1.44
N THR A 387 -8.62 22.85 2.27
CA THR A 387 -8.13 21.97 3.33
C THR A 387 -8.68 22.34 4.69
N ASP A 388 -8.62 21.39 5.62
CA ASP A 388 -9.11 21.56 6.99
C ASP A 388 -8.11 21.00 8.02
N ASP A 389 -8.58 20.84 9.25
CA ASP A 389 -7.95 20.05 10.30
C ASP A 389 -7.37 18.73 9.78
N HIS A 390 -6.14 18.45 10.20
CA HIS A 390 -5.31 17.38 9.65
C HIS A 390 -4.63 16.58 10.74
N TRP A 391 -4.20 15.37 10.38
CA TRP A 391 -3.52 14.48 11.29
C TRP A 391 -2.00 14.71 11.28
N ILE A 392 -1.44 14.93 12.46
CA ILE A 392 0.00 15.06 12.68
C ILE A 392 0.56 13.84 13.41
N THR A 393 1.70 13.35 12.93
CA THR A 393 2.40 12.22 13.52
C THR A 393 3.90 12.34 13.31
N GLN A 394 4.66 11.74 14.24
CA GLN A 394 6.11 11.53 14.10
C GLN A 394 6.45 10.04 13.89
N ASP A 395 5.45 9.17 13.88
CA ASP A 395 5.66 7.75 13.67
C ASP A 395 5.96 7.46 12.19
N ARG A 396 7.09 6.78 11.96
CA ARG A 396 7.58 6.40 10.63
C ARG A 396 6.80 5.26 9.99
N ALA A 397 5.87 4.63 10.72
CA ALA A 397 4.92 3.69 10.17
C ALA A 397 3.92 4.35 9.21
N TYR A 398 3.71 5.66 9.34
CA TYR A 398 2.90 6.42 8.41
C TYR A 398 3.71 6.82 7.19
N GLU A 399 3.17 6.51 6.01
CA GLU A 399 3.62 7.13 4.77
C GLU A 399 2.89 8.46 4.61
N ILE A 400 3.64 9.51 4.31
CA ILE A 400 3.10 10.86 4.18
C ILE A 400 3.02 11.16 2.70
N PHE A 401 1.82 11.39 2.16
CA PHE A 401 1.63 11.63 0.73
C PHE A 401 1.72 13.10 0.37
N ALA A 402 1.28 13.98 1.27
CA ALA A 402 1.32 15.41 1.05
C ALA A 402 1.55 16.15 2.37
N ARG A 403 2.13 17.35 2.26
CA ARG A 403 2.42 18.24 3.38
C ARG A 403 1.87 19.63 3.12
N ARG A 404 1.50 20.31 4.18
CA ARG A 404 1.18 21.74 4.14
C ARG A 404 2.42 22.54 3.71
N LYS A 405 2.23 23.68 3.02
CA LYS A 405 3.36 24.53 2.63
C LYS A 405 3.93 25.37 3.77
N ASP A 406 3.09 25.77 4.72
CA ASP A 406 3.40 26.72 5.79
C ASP A 406 4.27 26.12 6.90
N ASP A 407 3.88 24.99 7.48
CA ASP A 407 4.55 24.36 8.62
C ASP A 407 5.12 22.96 8.32
N LYS A 408 4.86 22.44 7.11
CA LYS A 408 5.25 21.10 6.64
C LYS A 408 4.59 19.94 7.38
N ASP A 409 3.52 20.19 8.13
CA ASP A 409 2.76 19.13 8.76
C ASP A 409 2.10 18.22 7.69
N PRO A 410 1.93 16.91 7.98
CA PRO A 410 1.27 15.99 7.07
C PRO A 410 -0.19 16.41 6.85
N ILE A 411 -0.62 16.47 5.59
CA ILE A 411 -2.03 16.72 5.26
C ILE A 411 -2.72 15.47 4.70
N SER A 412 -1.91 14.50 4.26
CA SER A 412 -2.37 13.20 3.81
C SER A 412 -1.40 12.12 4.23
N VAL A 413 -1.93 11.06 4.83
CA VAL A 413 -1.14 9.94 5.33
C VAL A 413 -1.78 8.61 4.98
N GLN A 414 -0.96 7.57 4.95
CA GLN A 414 -1.39 6.17 4.92
C GLN A 414 -0.72 5.41 6.07
N LEU A 415 -1.48 4.56 6.75
CA LEU A 415 -0.97 3.58 7.70
C LEU A 415 -1.42 2.18 7.28
N ARG A 416 -0.47 1.26 7.14
CA ARG A 416 -0.79 -0.17 7.02
C ARG A 416 -1.12 -0.75 8.39
N TRP A 417 -2.24 -1.43 8.52
CA TRP A 417 -2.63 -2.11 9.74
C TRP A 417 -3.14 -3.52 9.43
N GLY A 418 -2.39 -4.53 9.91
CA GLY A 418 -2.59 -5.90 9.46
C GLY A 418 -2.45 -6.02 7.94
N ASP A 419 -3.49 -6.53 7.30
CA ASP A 419 -3.53 -6.66 5.84
C ASP A 419 -4.08 -5.44 5.12
N GLY A 420 -4.74 -4.51 5.81
CA GLY A 420 -5.43 -3.36 5.21
C GLY A 420 -4.74 -2.03 5.47
N TYR A 421 -5.44 -0.94 5.14
CA TYR A 421 -4.89 0.41 5.18
C TYR A 421 -5.89 1.42 5.76
N TYR A 422 -5.35 2.36 6.55
CA TYR A 422 -5.96 3.66 6.80
C TYR A 422 -5.35 4.67 5.84
N VAL A 423 -6.16 5.52 5.23
CA VAL A 423 -5.76 6.60 4.34
C VAL A 423 -6.52 7.85 4.73
N THR A 424 -5.85 8.99 4.84
CA THR A 424 -6.51 10.26 5.11
C THR A 424 -6.01 11.37 4.20
N PHE A 425 -6.83 12.38 3.99
CA PHE A 425 -6.45 13.68 3.42
C PHE A 425 -7.40 14.72 3.98
N ALA A 426 -6.90 15.82 4.55
CA ALA A 426 -7.72 16.88 5.17
C ALA A 426 -8.57 17.67 4.17
N MET A 427 -9.52 16.99 3.52
CA MET A 427 -10.38 17.49 2.47
C MET A 427 -11.62 18.09 3.12
N ASP A 428 -11.80 19.41 2.99
CA ASP A 428 -12.99 20.08 3.46
C ASP A 428 -14.12 19.93 2.42
N THR A 429 -15.25 19.37 2.84
CA THR A 429 -16.44 19.16 2.00
C THR A 429 -17.71 19.67 2.70
N ARG A 430 -17.57 20.60 3.65
CA ARG A 430 -18.67 21.08 4.50
C ARG A 430 -19.76 21.84 3.76
N ASP A 431 -19.52 22.22 2.50
CA ASP A 431 -20.51 22.86 1.64
C ASP A 431 -20.42 22.37 0.19
N ALA A 432 -21.48 22.63 -0.57
CA ALA A 432 -21.64 22.14 -1.92
C ALA A 432 -20.55 22.62 -2.90
N ILE A 433 -20.01 23.83 -2.72
CA ILE A 433 -18.97 24.37 -3.60
C ILE A 433 -17.68 23.61 -3.38
N LYS A 434 -17.26 23.49 -2.11
CA LYS A 434 -16.02 22.76 -1.75
C LYS A 434 -16.07 21.30 -2.21
N SER A 435 -17.17 20.61 -1.95
CA SER A 435 -17.35 19.23 -2.38
C SER A 435 -17.33 19.09 -3.91
N GLN A 436 -17.96 20.01 -4.63
CA GLN A 436 -17.99 19.97 -6.09
C GLN A 436 -16.59 20.21 -6.68
N THR A 437 -15.78 21.08 -6.08
CA THR A 437 -14.37 21.30 -6.44
C THR A 437 -13.54 20.04 -6.18
N SER A 438 -13.83 19.32 -5.09
CA SER A 438 -13.15 18.07 -4.72
C SER A 438 -13.60 16.84 -5.52
N LYS A 439 -14.62 16.94 -6.39
CA LYS A 439 -15.18 15.78 -7.10
C LYS A 439 -14.13 14.98 -7.89
N THR A 440 -13.29 15.66 -8.67
CA THR A 440 -12.25 14.98 -9.46
C THR A 440 -11.19 14.34 -8.56
N PHE A 441 -10.90 14.95 -7.42
CA PHE A 441 -10.02 14.33 -6.43
C PHE A 441 -10.66 13.11 -5.78
N MET A 442 -11.96 13.13 -5.49
CA MET A 442 -12.70 11.94 -5.02
C MET A 442 -12.65 10.79 -6.04
N GLU A 443 -12.70 11.08 -7.35
CA GLU A 443 -12.50 10.05 -8.40
C GLU A 443 -11.11 9.41 -8.30
N ASN A 444 -10.05 10.21 -8.13
CA ASN A 444 -8.70 9.69 -7.89
C ASN A 444 -8.58 8.89 -6.60
N ILE A 445 -9.17 9.37 -5.51
CA ILE A 445 -9.19 8.66 -4.22
C ILE A 445 -9.87 7.31 -4.40
N LEU A 446 -11.05 7.23 -5.03
CA LEU A 446 -11.75 5.97 -5.29
C LEU A 446 -10.87 4.98 -6.07
N CYS A 447 -10.20 5.44 -7.12
CA CYS A 447 -9.27 4.64 -7.89
C CYS A 447 -8.09 4.13 -7.05
N TYR A 448 -7.52 4.98 -6.19
CA TYR A 448 -6.44 4.61 -5.30
C TYR A 448 -6.90 3.58 -4.23
N LEU A 449 -8.01 3.85 -3.55
CA LEU A 449 -8.57 2.95 -2.53
C LEU A 449 -8.99 1.60 -3.14
N ALA A 450 -9.57 1.59 -4.35
CA ALA A 450 -9.87 0.38 -5.10
C ALA A 450 -8.60 -0.45 -5.37
N SER A 451 -7.49 0.20 -5.72
CA SER A 451 -6.21 -0.50 -5.96
C SER A 451 -5.65 -1.16 -4.70
N LEU A 452 -5.86 -0.54 -3.53
CA LEU A 452 -5.50 -1.13 -2.23
C LEU A 452 -6.45 -2.27 -1.89
N ALA A 453 -7.76 -2.00 -1.90
CA ALA A 453 -8.80 -2.96 -1.55
C ALA A 453 -8.75 -4.20 -2.44
N TRP A 454 -8.44 -4.05 -3.72
CA TRP A 454 -8.24 -5.17 -4.64
C TRP A 454 -7.21 -6.15 -4.07
N GLN A 455 -6.07 -5.65 -3.58
CA GLN A 455 -4.97 -6.45 -3.06
C GLN A 455 -5.27 -7.07 -1.69
N THR A 456 -6.04 -6.38 -0.86
CA THR A 456 -6.10 -6.66 0.58
C THR A 456 -7.42 -7.25 1.02
N SER A 457 -8.54 -6.84 0.40
CA SER A 457 -9.89 -7.17 0.84
C SER A 457 -10.15 -8.68 0.74
N PRO A 458 -10.69 -9.31 1.80
CA PRO A 458 -11.14 -10.70 1.76
C PRO A 458 -12.21 -10.99 0.70
N ARG A 459 -12.96 -9.97 0.28
CA ARG A 459 -14.04 -10.10 -0.71
C ARG A 459 -13.50 -10.17 -2.14
N GLN A 460 -12.27 -9.72 -2.35
CA GLN A 460 -11.66 -9.70 -3.67
C GLN A 460 -11.08 -11.08 -4.02
N PRO A 461 -10.99 -11.44 -5.32
CA PRO A 461 -10.71 -12.81 -5.77
C PRO A 461 -9.39 -13.40 -5.27
N LEU A 462 -8.49 -12.54 -4.78
CA LEU A 462 -7.14 -12.88 -4.32
C LEU A 462 -7.14 -13.66 -3.00
N LYS A 463 -8.11 -13.41 -2.12
CA LYS A 463 -8.24 -14.11 -0.84
C LYS A 463 -9.38 -15.11 -0.80
N SER A 464 -10.39 -15.00 -1.67
CA SER A 464 -11.50 -15.95 -1.70
C SER A 464 -11.10 -17.34 -2.24
N LYS A 465 -10.03 -17.44 -3.04
CA LYS A 465 -9.54 -18.71 -3.62
C LYS A 465 -8.67 -19.56 -2.68
N TYR A 466 -8.14 -18.99 -1.59
CA TYR A 466 -7.27 -19.72 -0.65
C TYR A 466 -7.99 -20.22 0.62
N ASN A 467 -9.30 -19.96 0.75
CA ASN A 467 -10.12 -20.37 1.89
C ASN A 467 -11.13 -21.48 1.56
N LYS A 468 -10.82 -22.35 0.59
CA LYS A 468 -11.58 -23.58 0.33
C LYS A 468 -10.70 -24.82 0.42
#